data_AF-A0A1V2I5U7-F1
#
_entry.id   AF-A0A1V2I5U7-F1
#
_cell.length_a   1.000
_cell.length_b   1.000
_cell.length_c   1.000
_cell.angle_alpha   90.00
_cell.angle_beta   90.00
_cell.angle_gamma   90.00
#
_symmetry.space_group_name_H-M   'P 1'
#
loop_
_entity.id
_entity.type
_entity.pdbx_description
1 polymer ?
#
loop_
_entity_poly.entity_id
_entity_poly.type
_entity_poly.pdbx_seq_one_letter_code
_entity_poly.pdbx_strand_id
1 'polypeptide(L)'
;MLRTPDLAVHLHICTAGSDWERRTLLFRDWLRRDPRDRARYEALKRRLASRDRPDMDAYADAKGPLATEIITRAERWASTIDWTRAE
;
A
#
# COMPACT_ATOMS: atom_id res chain seq x y z
N MET A 1 -0.68 -4.67 -14.42
CA MET A 1 -1.84 -4.60 -13.49
C MET A 1 -3.07 -4.96 -14.30
N LEU A 2 -3.84 -5.95 -13.84
CA LEU A 2 -5.06 -6.39 -14.54
C LEU A 2 -6.27 -5.92 -13.73
N ARG A 3 -7.31 -5.44 -14.41
CA ARG A 3 -8.58 -5.07 -13.79
C ARG A 3 -9.73 -5.80 -14.47
N THR A 4 -10.79 -6.06 -13.72
CA THR A 4 -12.07 -6.51 -14.29
C THR A 4 -12.74 -5.36 -15.07
N PRO A 5 -13.59 -5.65 -16.07
CA PRO A 5 -14.25 -4.60 -16.87
C PRO A 5 -15.09 -3.62 -16.04
N ASP A 6 -15.69 -4.08 -14.95
CA ASP A 6 -16.46 -3.29 -13.99
C ASP A 6 -15.59 -2.55 -12.96
N LEU A 7 -14.25 -2.69 -13.04
CA LEU A 7 -13.25 -2.05 -12.17
C LEU A 7 -13.36 -2.40 -10.68
N ALA A 8 -14.12 -3.43 -10.31
CA ALA A 8 -14.29 -3.86 -8.92
C ALA A 8 -13.05 -4.55 -8.35
N VAL A 9 -12.24 -5.20 -9.20
CA VAL A 9 -11.08 -6.00 -8.76
C VAL A 9 -9.81 -5.59 -9.48
N HIS A 10 -8.73 -5.45 -8.70
CA HIS A 10 -7.37 -5.26 -9.20
C HIS A 10 -6.53 -6.51 -8.91
N LEU A 11 -6.06 -7.17 -9.97
CA LEU A 11 -5.19 -8.34 -9.88
C LEU A 11 -3.73 -7.90 -10.06
N HIS A 12 -2.94 -8.18 -9.02
CA HIS A 12 -1.49 -8.05 -9.04
C HIS A 12 -0.87 -9.44 -9.12
N ILE A 13 -0.05 -9.67 -10.14
CA ILE A 13 0.71 -10.92 -10.32
C ILE A 13 2.17 -10.57 -10.04
N CYS A 14 2.81 -11.35 -9.19
CA CYS A 14 4.22 -11.19 -8.82
C CYS A 14 4.87 -12.55 -8.60
N THR A 15 6.21 -12.59 -8.67
CA THR A 15 6.98 -13.80 -8.35
C THR A 15 6.93 -14.06 -6.86
N ALA A 16 6.74 -15.34 -6.48
CA ALA A 16 6.82 -15.76 -5.08
C ALA A 16 8.23 -15.46 -4.50
N GLY A 17 8.27 -14.93 -3.29
CA GLY A 17 9.49 -14.47 -2.62
C GLY A 17 9.99 -13.10 -3.07
N SER A 18 9.29 -12.40 -3.98
CA SER A 18 9.76 -11.11 -4.49
C SER A 18 9.65 -9.97 -3.47
N ASP A 19 10.47 -8.93 -3.65
CA ASP A 19 10.37 -7.68 -2.89
C ASP A 19 8.97 -7.07 -2.96
N TRP A 20 8.33 -7.17 -4.14
CA TRP A 20 6.97 -6.67 -4.35
C TRP A 20 5.97 -7.39 -3.45
N GLU A 21 6.03 -8.73 -3.38
CA GLU A 21 5.18 -9.53 -2.49
C GLU A 21 5.39 -9.12 -1.03
N ARG A 22 6.66 -9.13 -0.58
CA ARG A 22 7.03 -8.82 0.80
C ARG A 22 6.55 -7.44 1.22
N ARG A 23 6.88 -6.40 0.44
CA ARG A 23 6.52 -5.01 0.76
C ARG A 23 5.01 -4.80 0.78
N THR A 24 4.28 -5.47 -0.11
CA THR A 24 2.82 -5.37 -0.15
C THR A 24 2.18 -5.98 1.10
N LEU A 25 2.64 -7.16 1.52
CA LEU A 25 2.17 -7.83 2.74
C LEU A 25 2.57 -7.06 4.00
N LEU A 26 3.82 -6.58 4.07
CA LEU A 26 4.31 -5.78 5.19
C LEU A 26 3.51 -4.48 5.36
N PHE A 27 3.27 -3.76 4.26
CA PHE A 27 2.47 -2.53 4.28
C PHE A 27 1.06 -2.79 4.83
N ARG A 28 0.40 -3.87 4.39
CA ARG A 28 -0.91 -4.29 4.89
C ARG A 28 -0.88 -4.54 6.40
N ASP A 29 0.09 -5.30 6.88
CA ASP A 29 0.13 -5.71 8.29
C ASP A 29 0.51 -4.53 9.20
N TRP A 30 1.39 -3.64 8.74
CA TRP A 30 1.66 -2.38 9.44
C TRP A 30 0.41 -1.52 9.57
N LEU A 31 -0.36 -1.31 8.50
CA LEU A 31 -1.60 -0.52 8.57
C LEU A 31 -2.70 -1.15 9.44
N ARG A 32 -2.68 -2.47 9.64
CA ARG A 32 -3.55 -3.14 10.63
C ARG A 32 -3.09 -2.84 12.05
N ARG A 33 -1.78 -2.76 12.28
CA ARG A 33 -1.14 -2.59 13.58
C ARG A 33 -1.06 -1.13 14.07
N ASP A 34 -0.78 -0.18 13.19
CA ASP A 34 -0.63 1.24 13.53
C ASP A 34 -1.84 2.07 13.07
N PRO A 35 -2.76 2.43 13.98
CA PRO A 35 -3.95 3.19 13.61
C PRO A 35 -3.62 4.62 13.15
N ARG A 36 -2.46 5.16 13.53
CA ARG A 36 -2.05 6.53 13.14
C ARG A 36 -1.70 6.59 11.66
N ASP A 37 -0.82 5.72 11.17
CA ASP A 37 -0.50 5.65 9.75
C ASP A 37 -1.70 5.22 8.90
N ARG A 38 -2.57 4.34 9.43
CA ARG A 38 -3.84 4.02 8.77
C ARG A 38 -4.70 5.25 8.55
N ALA A 39 -4.92 6.05 9.59
CA ALA A 39 -5.73 7.27 9.49
C ALA A 39 -5.10 8.30 8.52
N ARG A 40 -3.77 8.48 8.56
CA ARG A 40 -3.05 9.37 7.63
C ARG A 40 -3.20 8.92 6.18
N TYR A 41 -3.04 7.63 5.91
CA TYR A 41 -3.17 7.08 4.56
C TYR A 41 -4.61 7.15 4.06
N GLU A 42 -5.59 6.86 4.91
CA GLU A 42 -7.01 7.02 4.58
C GLU A 42 -7.34 8.47 4.22
N ALA A 43 -6.97 9.43 5.06
CA ALA A 43 -7.24 10.85 4.85
C ALA A 43 -6.63 11.35 3.53
N LEU A 44 -5.40 10.92 3.22
CA LEU A 44 -4.78 11.22 1.93
C LEU A 44 -5.59 10.63 0.77
N LYS A 45 -5.93 9.34 0.82
CA LYS A 45 -6.70 8.68 -0.25
C LYS A 45 -8.04 9.34 -0.49
N ARG A 46 -8.78 9.72 0.57
CA ARG A 46 -10.05 10.43 0.45
C ARG A 46 -9.88 11.81 -0.20
N ARG A 47 -8.89 12.59 0.25
CA ARG A 47 -8.57 13.90 -0.35
C ARG A 47 -8.13 13.80 -1.80
N LEU A 48 -7.43 12.74 -2.18
CA LEU A 48 -7.02 12.53 -3.58
C LEU A 48 -8.18 12.07 -4.46
N ALA A 49 -9.09 11.26 -3.92
CA ALA A 49 -10.27 10.77 -4.63
C ALA A 49 -11.32 11.86 -4.86
N SER A 50 -11.34 12.91 -4.04
CA SER A 50 -12.25 14.05 -4.20
C SER A 50 -11.78 15.10 -5.22
N ARG A 51 -10.67 14.85 -5.93
CA ARG A 51 -10.11 15.77 -6.93
C ARG A 51 -10.29 15.18 -8.32
N ASP A 52 -10.52 16.04 -9.30
CA ASP A 52 -10.38 15.64 -10.70
C ASP A 52 -8.94 15.23 -10.98
N ARG A 53 -8.80 14.05 -11.57
CA ARG A 53 -7.52 13.45 -11.97
C ARG A 53 -7.66 12.91 -13.38
N PRO A 54 -6.62 13.02 -14.20
CA PRO A 54 -6.67 12.54 -15.59
C PRO A 54 -6.85 11.03 -15.67
N ASP A 55 -6.27 10.29 -14.71
CA ASP A 55 -6.34 8.83 -14.65
C ASP A 55 -5.98 8.30 -13.24
N MET A 56 -5.98 6.97 -13.12
CA MET A 56 -5.63 6.24 -11.90
C MET A 56 -4.12 6.25 -11.57
N ASP A 57 -3.26 6.49 -12.55
CA ASP A 57 -1.81 6.51 -12.36
C ASP A 57 -1.41 7.83 -11.67
N ALA A 58 -1.99 8.95 -12.10
CA ALA A 58 -1.87 10.23 -11.41
C ALA A 58 -2.36 10.18 -9.96
N TYR A 59 -3.37 9.35 -9.67
CA TYR A 59 -3.80 9.08 -8.29
C TYR A 59 -2.77 8.24 -7.52
N ALA A 60 -2.22 7.19 -8.15
CA ALA A 60 -1.22 6.31 -7.56
C ALA A 60 0.08 7.06 -7.21
N ASP A 61 0.55 7.90 -8.13
CA ASP A 61 1.75 8.72 -7.94
C ASP A 61 1.55 9.73 -6.81
N ALA A 62 0.39 10.38 -6.75
CA ALA A 62 0.10 11.37 -5.73
C ALA A 62 0.06 10.82 -4.30
N LYS A 63 -0.22 9.51 -4.11
CA LYS A 63 -0.14 8.85 -2.80
C LYS A 63 1.20 8.16 -2.53
N GLY A 64 2.05 8.03 -3.55
CA GLY A 64 3.33 7.34 -3.50
C GLY A 64 4.25 7.81 -2.36
N PRO A 65 4.49 9.12 -2.17
CA PRO A 65 5.38 9.61 -1.13
C PRO A 65 5.00 9.17 0.29
N LEU A 66 3.71 9.30 0.66
CA LEU A 66 3.25 8.85 1.98
C LEU A 66 3.32 7.33 2.11
N ALA A 67 3.03 6.58 1.04
CA ALA A 67 3.16 5.12 1.07
C ALA A 67 4.62 4.71 1.34
N THR A 68 5.59 5.37 0.72
CA THR A 68 7.02 5.15 0.97
C THR A 68 7.41 5.43 2.42
N GLU A 69 6.98 6.55 2.99
CA GLU A 69 7.25 6.87 4.41
C GLU A 69 6.69 5.80 5.37
N ILE A 70 5.47 5.35 5.10
CA ILE A 70 4.81 4.31 5.88
C ILE A 70 5.57 2.98 5.75
N ILE A 71 5.99 2.60 4.53
CA ILE A 71 6.83 1.40 4.33
C ILE A 71 8.13 1.52 5.11
N THR A 72 8.81 2.67 5.10
CA THR A 72 10.04 2.85 5.90
C THR A 72 9.79 2.65 7.40
N ARG A 73 8.66 3.09 7.94
CA ARG A 73 8.28 2.82 9.34
C ARG A 73 7.95 1.34 9.56
N ALA A 74 7.24 0.73 8.61
CA ALA A 74 6.93 -0.70 8.64
C ALA A 74 8.19 -1.57 8.62
N GLU A 75 9.22 -1.20 7.85
CA GLU A 75 10.51 -1.91 7.82
C GLU A 75 11.21 -1.88 9.17
N ARG A 76 11.23 -0.72 9.84
CA ARG A 76 11.80 -0.61 11.19
C ARG A 76 11.07 -1.51 12.16
N TRP A 77 9.74 -1.52 12.10
CA TRP A 77 8.93 -2.42 12.92
C TRP A 77 9.19 -3.90 12.58
N ALA A 78 9.29 -4.26 11.30
CA ALA A 78 9.57 -5.62 10.86
C ALA A 78 10.86 -6.15 11.49
N SER A 79 11.92 -5.33 11.53
CA SER A 79 13.19 -5.69 12.19
C SER A 79 13.09 -5.83 13.71
N THR A 80 12.11 -5.22 14.38
CA THR A 80 11.95 -5.35 15.85
C THR A 80 11.29 -6.66 16.29
N ILE A 81 10.60 -7.33 15.39
CA ILE A 81 9.82 -8.54 15.70
C ILE A 81 10.16 -9.72 14.79
N ASP A 82 11.25 -9.61 14.02
CA ASP A 82 11.63 -10.56 12.97
C ASP A 82 10.43 -10.94 12.07
N TRP A 83 9.68 -9.92 11.61
CA TRP A 83 8.48 -10.13 10.83
C TRP A 83 8.78 -10.97 9.58
N THR A 84 8.01 -12.03 9.40
CA THR A 84 8.01 -12.86 8.20
C THR A 84 6.63 -12.82 7.55
N ARG A 85 6.57 -13.10 6.24
CA ARG A 85 5.28 -13.38 5.61
C ARG A 85 4.69 -14.62 6.29
N ALA A 86 3.42 -14.58 6.65
CA ALA A 86 2.69 -15.79 6.97
C ALA A 86 2.69 -16.69 5.72
N GLU A 87 2.94 -17.98 5.91
CA GLU A 87 2.84 -19.00 4.85
C GLU A 87 1.39 -19.20 4.39
#